data_AF-A0A2N2M8M1-F1
#
_entry.id   AF-A0A2N2M8M1-F1
#
_cell.length_a   1.000
_cell.length_b   1.000
_cell.length_c   1.000
_cell.angle_alpha   90.00
_cell.angle_beta   90.00
_cell.angle_gamma   90.00
#
_symmetry.space_group_name_H-M   'P 1'
#
loop_
_entity.id
_entity.type
_entity.pdbx_description
1 polymer ?
#
loop_
_entity_poly.entity_id
_entity_poly.type
_entity_poly.pdbx_seq_one_letter_code
_entity_poly.pdbx_strand_id
1 'polypeptide(L)'
;MTQPLLTGVKVTIEDGAEEIFIIRDSAEISGQPGDVVSLIAMKGEVIGVETRDLKYPLRHETLYQEKSRGISNVMLGDQAGVSIESGLLLCVHTRKSGVEER
;
A
#
# COMPACT_ATOMS: atom_id res chain seq x y z
N MET A 1 23.33 18.62 -7.29
CA MET A 1 22.13 19.38 -6.91
C MET A 1 21.16 18.44 -6.23
N THR A 2 21.30 18.24 -4.92
CA THR A 2 20.44 17.37 -4.11
C THR A 2 19.25 18.20 -3.61
N GLN A 3 18.05 17.99 -4.16
CA GLN A 3 16.83 18.59 -3.62
C GLN A 3 16.36 17.77 -2.40
N PRO A 4 16.39 18.33 -1.17
CA PRO A 4 15.89 17.67 0.02
C PRO A 4 14.49 18.22 0.32
N LEU A 5 13.43 17.60 -0.20
CA LEU A 5 12.08 18.09 0.11
C LEU A 5 10.96 17.07 -0.04
N LEU A 6 11.15 15.83 0.43
CA LEU A 6 10.02 14.93 0.74
C LEU A 6 10.36 14.03 1.96
N THR A 7 11.02 14.59 2.96
CA THR A 7 11.14 13.94 4.27
C THR A 7 9.86 14.26 5.04
N GLY A 8 8.89 13.35 5.04
CA GLY A 8 7.69 13.45 5.87
C GLY A 8 6.40 13.97 5.21
N VAL A 9 6.29 13.97 3.87
CA VAL A 9 5.03 14.35 3.21
C VAL A 9 4.19 13.10 2.95
N LYS A 10 3.04 12.97 3.63
CA LYS A 10 1.94 12.09 3.21
C LYS A 10 1.31 12.74 1.98
N VAL A 11 1.64 12.25 0.79
CA VAL A 11 1.02 12.72 -0.46
C VAL A 11 -0.21 11.86 -0.71
N THR A 12 -1.36 12.30 -0.20
CA THR A 12 -2.66 11.72 -0.55
C THR A 12 -3.18 12.42 -1.80
N ILE A 13 -3.27 11.69 -2.90
CA ILE A 13 -4.07 12.08 -4.07
C ILE A 13 -5.41 11.39 -3.86
N GLU A 14 -6.46 12.17 -3.61
CA GLU A 14 -7.81 11.67 -3.39
C GLU A 14 -8.68 12.10 -4.56
N ASP A 15 -8.93 11.18 -5.51
CA ASP A 15 -9.96 11.36 -6.56
C ASP A 15 -11.30 10.75 -6.12
N GLY A 16 -11.54 10.69 -4.80
CA GLY A 16 -12.67 10.01 -4.17
C GLY A 16 -12.62 8.47 -4.24
N ALA A 17 -11.95 7.90 -5.24
CA ALA A 17 -11.84 6.46 -5.47
C ALA A 17 -10.49 5.85 -5.05
N GLU A 18 -9.41 6.63 -4.98
CA GLU A 18 -8.07 6.12 -4.66
C GLU A 18 -7.40 6.98 -3.58
N GLU A 19 -6.68 6.33 -2.65
CA GLU A 19 -5.76 6.94 -1.69
C GLU A 19 -4.35 6.39 -1.95
N ILE A 20 -3.38 7.28 -2.15
CA ILE A 20 -1.97 6.91 -2.34
C ILE A 20 -1.17 7.43 -1.17
N PHE A 21 -0.22 6.66 -0.63
CA PHE A 21 0.69 7.12 0.42
C PHE A 21 1.96 6.26 0.53
N ILE A 22 2.94 6.75 1.30
CA ILE A 22 4.23 6.08 1.52
C ILE A 22 4.28 5.47 2.91
N ILE A 23 4.70 4.21 3.00
CA ILE A 23 4.95 3.46 4.22
C ILE A 23 6.47 3.37 4.45
N ARG A 24 6.90 3.75 5.66
CA ARG A 24 8.30 3.74 6.10
C ARG A 24 8.57 2.74 7.23
N ASP A 25 7.54 2.44 8.00
CA ASP A 25 7.54 1.50 9.13
C ASP A 25 6.25 0.66 9.10
N SER A 26 5.09 1.29 9.25
CA SER A 26 3.78 0.65 9.22
C SER A 26 2.67 1.62 8.84
N ALA A 27 1.56 1.08 8.35
CA ALA A 27 0.35 1.84 8.11
C ALA A 27 -0.89 0.98 8.34
N GLU A 28 -1.94 1.62 8.85
CA GLU A 28 -3.29 1.09 8.90
C GLU A 28 -4.12 1.71 7.78
N ILE A 29 -4.87 0.88 7.07
CA ILE A 29 -5.69 1.25 5.92
C ILE A 29 -7.14 1.06 6.33
N SER A 30 -7.91 2.14 6.32
CA SER A 30 -9.36 2.09 6.59
C SER A 30 -10.12 2.05 5.27
N GLY A 31 -11.02 1.09 5.12
CA GLY A 31 -11.73 0.82 3.87
C GLY A 31 -12.93 -0.10 4.08
N GLN A 32 -13.21 -0.93 3.09
CA GLN A 32 -14.28 -1.93 3.15
C GLN A 32 -13.81 -3.27 2.55
N PRO A 33 -14.45 -4.39 2.92
CA PRO A 33 -14.20 -5.66 2.26
C PRO A 33 -14.37 -5.56 0.75
N GLY A 34 -13.35 -6.00 0.00
CA GLY A 34 -13.32 -5.92 -1.46
C GLY A 34 -12.56 -4.72 -2.03
N ASP A 35 -12.15 -3.76 -1.21
CA ASP A 35 -11.22 -2.71 -1.62
C ASP A 35 -9.86 -3.32 -2.01
N VAL A 36 -9.17 -2.67 -2.94
CA VAL A 36 -7.88 -3.14 -3.45
C VAL A 36 -6.74 -2.36 -2.80
N VAL A 37 -5.73 -3.07 -2.32
CA VAL A 37 -4.49 -2.50 -1.78
C VAL A 37 -3.33 -2.95 -2.65
N SER A 38 -2.69 -2.03 -3.36
CA SER A 38 -1.51 -2.29 -4.19
C SER A 38 -0.25 -1.77 -3.52
N LEU A 39 0.76 -2.65 -3.38
CA LEU A 39 2.03 -2.39 -2.70
C LEU A 39 3.18 -2.41 -3.71
N ILE A 40 3.93 -1.32 -3.80
CA ILE A 40 5.00 -1.13 -4.80
C ILE A 40 6.28 -0.67 -4.11
N ALA A 41 7.36 -1.45 -4.26
CA ALA A 41 8.68 -1.07 -3.76
C ALA A 41 9.22 0.17 -4.49
N MET A 42 9.67 1.16 -3.72
CA MET A 42 10.29 2.38 -4.24
C MET A 42 11.77 2.43 -3.89
N LYS A 43 12.60 2.81 -4.87
CA LYS A 43 14.05 3.04 -4.73
C LYS A 43 14.82 1.80 -4.23
N GLY A 44 14.59 0.64 -4.84
CA GLY A 44 15.29 -0.61 -4.54
C GLY A 44 14.38 -1.70 -4.00
N GLU A 45 14.84 -2.42 -2.97
CA GLU A 45 14.08 -3.45 -2.28
C GLU A 45 13.41 -2.91 -1.02
N VAL A 46 12.28 -3.53 -0.65
CA VAL A 46 11.59 -3.34 0.62
C VAL A 46 11.58 -4.68 1.33
N ILE A 47 12.19 -4.75 2.50
CA ILE A 47 12.44 -5.99 3.23
C ILE A 47 11.42 -6.13 4.36
N GLY A 48 11.02 -7.38 4.64
CA GLY A 48 10.19 -7.71 5.78
C GLY A 48 8.76 -7.20 5.64
N VAL A 49 8.20 -7.24 4.43
CA VAL A 49 6.82 -6.82 4.18
C VAL A 49 5.87 -7.83 4.81
N GLU A 50 5.05 -7.38 5.75
CA GLU A 50 3.99 -8.14 6.38
C GLU A 50 2.65 -7.45 6.18
N THR A 51 1.60 -8.23 5.89
CA THR A 51 0.25 -7.69 5.75
C THR A 51 -0.77 -8.48 6.57
N ARG A 52 -1.81 -7.77 7.04
CA ARG A 52 -2.90 -8.29 7.87
C ARG A 52 -4.25 -7.88 7.30
N ASP A 53 -5.24 -8.75 7.48
CA ASP A 53 -6.63 -8.54 7.03
C ASP A 53 -6.77 -8.29 5.51
N LEU A 54 -5.82 -8.85 4.76
CA LEU A 54 -5.82 -8.91 3.30
C LEU A 54 -5.93 -10.35 2.80
N LYS A 55 -6.55 -10.55 1.64
CA LYS A 55 -6.82 -11.86 1.03
C LYS A 55 -5.56 -12.69 0.76
N TYR A 56 -4.46 -12.03 0.41
CA TYR A 56 -3.17 -12.66 0.09
C TYR A 56 -2.10 -12.15 1.06
N PRO A 57 -2.03 -12.68 2.30
CA PRO A 57 -1.13 -12.14 3.32
C PRO A 57 0.33 -12.32 2.91
N LEU A 58 1.12 -11.26 3.06
CA LEU A 58 2.58 -11.30 2.95
C LEU A 58 3.16 -11.61 4.32
N ARG A 59 4.18 -12.46 4.37
CA ARG A 59 4.80 -12.92 5.62
C ARG A 59 6.31 -12.68 5.60
N HIS A 60 6.71 -11.46 5.91
CA HIS A 60 8.12 -11.01 5.90
C HIS A 60 8.78 -11.18 4.52
N GLU A 61 8.05 -10.85 3.46
CA GLU A 61 8.56 -10.98 2.10
C GLU A 61 9.37 -9.76 1.67
N THR A 62 10.30 -9.95 0.73
CA THR A 62 11.04 -8.84 0.11
C THR A 62 10.43 -8.48 -1.23
N LEU A 63 10.01 -7.21 -1.38
CA LEU A 63 9.53 -6.66 -2.65
C LEU A 63 10.67 -5.94 -3.37
N TYR A 64 10.79 -6.14 -4.68
CA TYR A 64 11.87 -5.57 -5.49
C TYR A 64 11.29 -4.62 -6.53
N GLN A 65 11.84 -3.41 -6.67
CA GLN A 65 11.41 -2.45 -7.70
C GLN A 65 11.58 -2.99 -9.13
N GLU A 66 12.66 -3.74 -9.37
CA GLU A 66 13.03 -4.29 -10.68
C GLU A 66 12.20 -5.52 -11.09
N LYS A 67 11.57 -6.19 -10.12
CA LYS A 67 10.48 -7.11 -10.42
C LYS A 67 9.23 -6.25 -10.58
N SER A 68 8.99 -5.83 -11.81
CA SER A 68 7.98 -4.90 -12.34
C SER A 68 6.50 -5.11 -11.94
N ARG A 69 6.18 -5.87 -10.91
CA ARG A 69 4.82 -6.09 -10.43
C ARG A 69 4.78 -5.80 -8.94
N GLY A 70 4.29 -4.61 -8.61
CA GLY A 70 3.70 -4.41 -7.28
C GLY A 70 2.64 -5.48 -7.01
N ILE A 71 2.39 -5.75 -5.74
CA ILE A 71 1.42 -6.76 -5.33
C ILE A 71 0.09 -6.08 -5.08
N SER A 72 -0.92 -6.45 -5.86
CA SER A 72 -2.32 -6.07 -5.60
C SER A 72 -2.98 -7.11 -4.70
N ASN A 73 -3.65 -6.62 -3.67
CA ASN A 73 -4.30 -7.40 -2.63
C ASN A 73 -5.71 -6.89 -2.40
N VAL A 74 -6.52 -7.62 -1.63
CA VAL A 74 -7.93 -7.27 -1.39
C VAL A 74 -8.20 -7.24 0.11
N MET A 75 -8.80 -6.16 0.60
CA MET A 75 -9.21 -6.04 2.01
C MET A 75 -10.31 -7.05 2.34
N LEU A 76 -10.17 -7.71 3.50
CA LEU A 76 -11.16 -8.65 4.03
C LEU A 76 -12.11 -8.00 5.05
N GLY A 77 -11.71 -6.86 5.61
CA GLY A 77 -12.43 -6.12 6.64
C GLY A 77 -12.54 -4.63 6.32
N ASP A 78 -12.97 -3.87 7.31
CA ASP A 78 -12.97 -2.40 7.31
C ASP A 78 -11.58 -1.80 7.61
N GLN A 79 -10.64 -2.64 8.07
CA GLN A 79 -9.25 -2.30 8.31
C GLN A 79 -8.30 -3.33 7.69
N ALA A 80 -7.11 -2.86 7.30
CA ALA A 80 -5.99 -3.70 6.89
C ALA A 80 -4.66 -3.08 7.30
N GLY A 81 -3.71 -3.92 7.71
CA GLY A 81 -2.40 -3.50 8.19
C GLY A 81 -1.27 -3.86 7.23
N VAL A 82 -0.30 -2.96 7.09
CA VAL A 82 0.94 -3.20 6.33
C VAL A 82 2.14 -2.71 7.15
N SER A 83 3.18 -3.52 7.28
CA SER A 83 4.45 -3.14 7.91
C SER A 83 5.66 -3.59 7.10
N ILE A 84 6.77 -2.88 7.27
CA ILE A 84 8.05 -3.15 6.62
C ILE A 84 9.18 -3.04 7.64
N GLU A 85 10.26 -3.80 7.45
CA GLU A 85 11.47 -3.66 8.26
C GLU A 85 12.40 -2.57 7.72
N SER A 86 12.51 -2.46 6.40
CA SER A 86 13.32 -1.43 5.75
C SER A 86 12.91 -1.17 4.30
N GLY A 87 13.25 0.03 3.82
CA GLY A 87 12.95 0.48 2.45
C GLY A 87 11.87 1.56 2.39
N LEU A 88 11.31 1.78 1.20
CA LEU A 88 10.18 2.69 0.97
C LEU A 88 9.12 1.96 0.18
N LEU A 89 7.91 1.86 0.73
CA LEU A 89 6.79 1.18 0.09
C LEU A 89 5.71 2.19 -0.28
N LEU A 90 5.33 2.22 -1.55
CA LEU A 90 4.15 2.95 -2.01
C LEU A 90 2.93 2.06 -1.84
N CYS A 91 1.92 2.58 -1.16
CA CYS A 91 0.62 1.96 -1.04
C CYS A 91 -0.39 2.75 -1.89
N VAL A 92 -1.18 2.03 -2.67
CA VAL A 92 -2.33 2.54 -3.41
C VAL A 92 -3.56 1.77 -2.94
N HIS A 93 -4.47 2.46 -2.25
CA HIS A 93 -5.75 1.92 -1.82
C HIS A 93 -6.84 2.40 -2.78
N THR A 94 -7.41 1.48 -3.55
CA THR A 94 -8.52 1.76 -4.45
C THR A 94 -9.80 1.26 -3.80
N ARG A 95 -10.69 2.19 -3.47
CA ARG A 95 -12.00 1.91 -2.89
C ARG A 95 -12.91 1.39 -3.99
N LYS A 96 -13.67 0.34 -3.71
CA LYS A 96 -14.69 -0.13 -4.66
C LYS A 96 -15.79 0.94 -4.73
N SER A 97 -15.94 1.58 -5.89
CA SER A 97 -17.11 2.43 -6.16
C SER A 97 -18.37 1.59 -5.99
N GLY A 98 -19.21 1.94 -5.02
CA GLY A 98 -20.54 1.36 -4.85
C GLY A 98 -21.45 1.77 -6.01
N VAL A 99 -21.25 1.19 -7.19
CA VAL A 99 -22.36 1.01 -8.13
C VAL A 99 -22.95 -0.34 -7.77
N GLU A 100 -23.85 -0.31 -6.80
CA GLU A 100 -24.84 -1.38 -6.63
C GLU A 100 -25.66 -1.42 -7.93
N GLU A 101 -25.49 -2.47 -8.72
CA GLU A 101 -26.48 -2.87 -9.71
C GLU A 101 -27.77 -3.18 -8.94
N ARG A 102 -28.75 -2.26 -9.04
CA ARG A 102 -30.13 -2.49 -8.65
C ARG A 102 -30.82 -3.47 -9.57
#